data_AF-A0A1E7F012-F1
#
_entry.id   AF-A0A1E7F012-F1
#
_cell.length_a   1.000
_cell.length_b   1.000
_cell.length_c   1.000
_cell.angle_alpha   90.00
_cell.angle_beta   90.00
_cell.angle_gamma   90.00
#
_symmetry.space_group_name_H-M   'P 1'
#
loop_
_entity.id
_entity.type
_entity.pdbx_description
1 polymer ?
#
loop_
_entity_poly.entity_id
_entity_poly.type
_entity_poly.pdbx_seq_one_letter_code
_entity_poly.pdbx_strand_id
1 'polypeptide(L)'
;MTKPVIAQVEGIATAAGCQLVASCDLAYASNTAQFATPGVDIGLFCSTPAVALSRTIHTKHAMHMLLTGDMISAKEAERIGLINAVVDVDVDVNVDIASKSSASIGIGKPLFYKQLDMSLEDAYKLASNIM
;
A
#
# COMPACT_ATOMS: atom_id res chain seq x y z
N MET A 1 -13.45 -4.62 -3.64
CA MET A 1 -13.54 -5.56 -2.50
C MET A 1 -14.04 -4.81 -1.27
N THR A 2 -14.84 -5.45 -0.41
CA THR A 2 -15.40 -4.83 0.81
C THR A 2 -14.63 -5.17 2.09
N LYS A 3 -13.93 -6.30 2.11
CA LYS A 3 -13.10 -6.70 3.25
C LYS A 3 -11.76 -5.99 3.23
N PRO A 4 -11.24 -5.52 4.38
CA PRO A 4 -9.87 -5.04 4.50
C PRO A 4 -8.85 -6.14 4.19
N VAL A 5 -7.72 -5.75 3.64
CA VAL A 5 -6.60 -6.58 3.21
C VAL A 5 -5.34 -5.99 3.84
N ILE A 6 -4.65 -6.81 4.63
CA ILE A 6 -3.44 -6.43 5.35
C ILE A 6 -2.29 -7.29 4.79
N ALA A 7 -1.19 -6.64 4.39
CA ALA A 7 0.06 -7.32 4.11
C ALA A 7 0.91 -7.39 5.38
N GLN A 8 1.43 -8.58 5.67
CA GLN A 8 2.52 -8.78 6.63
C GLN A 8 3.72 -9.31 5.86
N VAL A 9 4.82 -8.55 5.87
CA VAL A 9 5.99 -8.82 5.02
C VAL A 9 7.18 -9.25 5.88
N GLU A 10 7.60 -10.49 5.67
CA GLU A 10 8.86 -11.03 6.18
C GLU A 10 9.81 -11.27 5.00
N GLY A 11 11.01 -10.69 5.05
CA GLY A 11 11.99 -10.80 3.97
C GLY A 11 11.75 -9.86 2.79
N ILE A 12 12.00 -10.34 1.57
CA ILE A 12 12.13 -9.49 0.39
C ILE A 12 10.83 -9.45 -0.43
N ALA A 13 10.35 -8.25 -0.72
CA ALA A 13 9.24 -8.01 -1.64
C ALA A 13 9.71 -7.14 -2.82
N THR A 14 10.00 -7.77 -3.97
CA THR A 14 10.47 -7.07 -5.18
C THR A 14 9.49 -7.13 -6.34
N ALA A 15 9.54 -6.15 -7.25
CA ALA A 15 8.75 -6.11 -8.47
C ALA A 15 7.24 -6.28 -8.18
N ALA A 16 6.62 -7.38 -8.63
CA ALA A 16 5.21 -7.67 -8.34
C ALA A 16 4.94 -7.92 -6.84
N GLY A 17 5.94 -8.31 -6.06
CA GLY A 17 5.85 -8.35 -4.59
C GLY A 17 5.64 -6.96 -4.00
N CYS A 18 6.41 -5.96 -4.45
CA CYS A 18 6.18 -4.55 -4.09
C CYS A 18 4.79 -4.07 -4.52
N GLN A 19 4.34 -4.47 -5.71
CA GLN A 19 2.99 -4.16 -6.19
C GLN A 19 1.91 -4.71 -5.27
N LEU A 20 2.06 -5.96 -4.81
CA LEU A 20 1.10 -6.60 -3.92
C LEU A 20 1.01 -5.84 -2.60
N VAL A 21 2.15 -5.51 -1.99
CA VAL A 21 2.22 -4.74 -0.75
C VAL A 21 1.54 -3.38 -0.90
N ALA A 22 1.88 -2.63 -1.96
CA ALA A 22 1.31 -1.31 -2.22
C ALA A 22 -0.20 -1.35 -2.55
N SER A 23 -0.74 -2.51 -2.93
CA SER A 23 -2.16 -2.68 -3.26
C SER A 23 -3.03 -3.07 -2.05
N CYS A 24 -2.42 -3.44 -0.92
CA CYS A 24 -3.14 -3.71 0.33
C CYS A 24 -3.65 -2.41 0.96
N ASP A 25 -4.69 -2.49 1.79
CA ASP A 25 -5.17 -1.30 2.52
C ASP A 25 -4.18 -0.89 3.62
N LEU A 26 -3.56 -1.89 4.24
CA LEU A 26 -2.54 -1.75 5.27
C LEU A 26 -1.37 -2.70 4.98
N ALA A 27 -0.17 -2.31 5.36
CA ALA A 27 1.01 -3.14 5.25
C ALA A 27 1.93 -2.95 6.46
N TYR A 28 2.44 -4.05 7.00
CA TYR A 28 3.39 -4.09 8.11
C TYR A 28 4.53 -5.00 7.74
N ALA A 29 5.73 -4.71 8.25
CA ALA A 29 6.90 -5.47 7.87
C ALA A 29 7.83 -5.72 9.06
N SER A 30 8.52 -6.87 9.03
CA SER A 30 9.65 -7.12 9.93
C SER A 30 10.78 -6.10 9.72
N ASN A 31 11.64 -5.92 10.72
CA ASN A 31 12.81 -5.04 10.61
C ASN A 31 13.84 -5.51 9.56
N THR A 32 13.82 -6.79 9.19
CA THR A 32 14.68 -7.39 8.16
C THR A 32 14.06 -7.33 6.76
N ALA A 33 12.81 -6.89 6.63
CA ALA A 33 12.16 -6.83 5.34
C ALA A 33 12.80 -5.78 4.40
N GLN A 34 12.75 -6.06 3.11
CA GLN A 34 13.31 -5.20 2.08
C GLN A 34 12.39 -5.12 0.85
N PHE A 35 12.44 -3.98 0.16
CA PHE A 35 11.52 -3.65 -0.92
C PHE A 35 12.27 -3.07 -2.12
N ALA A 36 11.90 -3.44 -3.34
CA ALA A 36 12.50 -2.87 -4.55
C ALA A 36 11.63 -3.03 -5.79
N THR A 37 11.91 -2.23 -6.82
CA THR A 37 11.41 -2.44 -8.19
C THR A 37 12.57 -2.55 -9.17
N PRO A 38 13.34 -3.65 -9.15
CA PRO A 38 14.64 -3.77 -9.82
C PRO A 38 14.55 -4.08 -11.32
N GLY A 39 13.43 -3.73 -11.97
CA GLY A 39 13.24 -4.01 -13.40
C GLY A 39 14.34 -3.37 -14.25
N VAL A 40 14.79 -2.17 -13.87
CA VAL A 40 15.79 -1.41 -14.61
C VAL A 40 17.14 -2.10 -14.67
N ASP A 41 17.50 -2.89 -13.66
CA ASP A 41 18.76 -3.65 -13.62
C ASP A 41 18.81 -4.78 -14.65
N ILE A 42 17.65 -5.19 -15.16
CA ILE A 42 17.50 -6.23 -16.18
C ILE A 42 16.93 -5.68 -17.50
N GLY A 43 17.02 -4.36 -17.71
CA GLY A 43 16.59 -3.70 -18.94
C GLY A 43 15.06 -3.61 -19.12
N LEU A 44 14.31 -3.72 -18.02
CA LEU A 44 12.84 -3.58 -17.99
C LEU A 44 12.43 -2.35 -17.19
N PHE A 45 11.18 -1.92 -17.36
CA PHE A 45 10.55 -0.97 -16.45
C PHE A 45 9.44 -1.70 -15.70
N CYS A 46 9.38 -1.56 -14.37
CA CYS A 46 8.33 -2.16 -13.54
C CYS A 46 6.99 -1.42 -13.70
N SER A 47 6.45 -1.39 -14.92
CA SER A 47 5.24 -0.64 -15.28
C SER A 47 4.01 -1.04 -14.47
N THR A 48 3.82 -2.34 -14.20
CA THR A 48 2.70 -2.82 -13.40
C THR A 48 2.86 -2.50 -11.91
N PRO A 49 4.03 -2.69 -11.26
CA PRO A 49 4.27 -2.13 -9.93
C PRO A 49 4.11 -0.61 -9.83
N ALA A 50 4.48 0.15 -10.86
CA ALA A 50 4.35 1.61 -10.89
C ALA A 50 2.89 2.08 -10.68
N VAL A 51 1.91 1.31 -11.16
CA VAL A 51 0.48 1.60 -10.95
C VAL A 51 0.14 1.63 -9.46
N ALA A 52 0.58 0.64 -8.68
CA ALA A 52 0.29 0.60 -7.25
C ALA A 52 1.12 1.63 -6.48
N LEU A 53 2.44 1.70 -6.72
CA LEU A 53 3.33 2.64 -6.02
C LEU A 53 2.90 4.10 -6.20
N SER A 54 2.52 4.51 -7.42
CA SER A 54 2.09 5.89 -7.67
C SER A 54 0.81 6.32 -6.94
N ARG A 55 0.00 5.37 -6.48
CA ARG A 55 -1.24 5.63 -5.72
C ARG A 55 -1.02 5.58 -4.20
N THR A 56 0.04 4.91 -3.77
CA THR A 56 0.30 4.63 -2.35
C THR A 56 1.33 5.59 -1.77
N ILE A 57 2.38 5.96 -2.52
CA ILE A 57 3.47 6.80 -2.04
C ILE A 57 3.69 8.03 -2.91
N HIS A 58 4.37 9.04 -2.35
CA HIS A 58 4.65 10.28 -3.07
C HIS A 58 5.46 10.02 -4.36
N THR A 59 5.14 10.75 -5.43
CA THR A 59 5.72 10.57 -6.78
C THR A 59 7.24 10.51 -6.79
N LYS A 60 7.91 11.33 -5.97
CA LYS A 60 9.38 11.33 -5.88
C LYS A 60 9.96 10.03 -5.31
N HIS A 61 9.28 9.41 -4.34
CA HIS A 61 9.71 8.13 -3.77
C HIS A 61 9.40 6.97 -4.73
N ALA A 62 8.22 6.97 -5.36
CA ALA A 62 7.90 5.99 -6.40
C ALA A 62 8.90 6.03 -7.56
N MET A 63 9.21 7.23 -8.08
CA MET A 63 10.18 7.36 -9.17
C MET A 63 11.60 7.01 -8.75
N HIS A 64 12.01 7.27 -7.50
CA HIS A 64 13.30 6.80 -7.00
C HIS A 64 13.39 5.27 -7.12
N MET A 65 12.43 4.54 -6.54
CA MET A 65 12.42 3.07 -6.58
C MET A 65 12.37 2.54 -8.03
N LEU A 66 11.55 3.14 -8.89
CA LEU A 66 11.35 2.68 -10.27
C LEU A 66 12.53 2.96 -11.20
N LEU A 67 13.28 4.04 -10.97
CA LEU A 67 14.40 4.44 -11.82
C LEU A 67 15.74 3.88 -11.37
N THR A 68 15.90 3.60 -10.08
CA THR A 68 17.17 3.11 -9.51
C THR A 68 17.19 1.59 -9.35
N GLY A 69 16.04 0.97 -9.08
CA GLY A 69 15.99 -0.44 -8.70
C GLY A 69 16.50 -0.74 -7.29
N ASP A 70 16.95 0.28 -6.55
CA ASP A 70 17.61 0.11 -5.26
C ASP A 70 16.72 -0.58 -4.22
N MET A 71 17.36 -1.44 -3.42
CA MET A 71 16.72 -2.09 -2.29
C MET A 71 16.57 -1.11 -1.13
N ILE A 72 15.33 -0.87 -0.70
CA ILE A 72 15.03 -0.06 0.49
C ILE A 72 14.74 -0.95 1.69
N SER A 73 15.14 -0.50 2.88
CA SER A 73 14.85 -1.19 4.15
C SER A 73 13.39 -1.01 4.56
N ALA A 74 12.92 -1.84 5.50
CA ALA A 74 11.61 -1.68 6.11
C ALA A 74 11.41 -0.29 6.75
N LYS A 75 12.46 0.28 7.36
CA LYS A 75 12.41 1.63 7.96
C LYS A 75 12.24 2.73 6.93
N GLU A 76 12.89 2.58 5.77
CA GLU A 76 12.69 3.52 4.67
C GLU A 76 11.31 3.35 4.04
N ALA A 77 10.83 2.11 3.87
CA ALA A 77 9.48 1.81 3.40
C ALA A 77 8.40 2.44 4.32
N GLU A 78 8.58 2.39 5.64
CA GLU A 78 7.74 3.07 6.62
C GLU A 78 7.80 4.60 6.43
N ARG A 79 9.02 5.17 6.32
CA ARG A 79 9.23 6.62 6.16
C ARG A 79 8.56 7.20 4.90
N ILE A 80 8.56 6.47 3.79
CA ILE A 80 7.96 6.92 2.53
C ILE A 80 6.47 6.60 2.40
N GLY A 81 5.89 5.90 3.39
CA GLY A 81 4.47 5.51 3.40
C GLY A 81 4.13 4.28 2.55
N LEU A 82 5.12 3.45 2.17
CA LEU A 82 4.87 2.18 1.48
C LEU A 82 4.25 1.14 2.41
N ILE A 83 4.63 1.20 3.70
CA ILE A 83 4.06 0.39 4.78
C ILE A 83 3.66 1.31 5.93
N ASN A 84 2.72 0.85 6.77
CA ASN A 84 2.24 1.57 7.95
C ASN A 84 3.27 1.61 9.08
N ALA A 85 3.92 0.47 9.37
CA ALA A 85 4.91 0.39 10.44
C ALA A 85 5.82 -0.84 10.29
N VAL A 86 7.02 -0.72 10.85
CA VAL A 86 7.88 -1.87 11.14
C VAL A 86 7.46 -2.50 12.47
N VAL A 87 7.30 -3.81 12.49
CA VAL A 87 6.90 -4.61 13.65
C VAL A 87 7.89 -5.74 13.92
N ASP A 88 7.85 -6.31 15.11
CA ASP A 88 8.64 -7.50 15.43
C ASP A 88 8.06 -8.75 14.75
N VAL A 89 8.93 -9.67 14.35
CA VAL A 89 8.60 -10.81 13.45
C VAL A 89 7.53 -11.74 14.05
N ASP A 90 7.50 -11.86 15.38
CA ASP A 90 6.60 -12.75 16.12
C ASP A 90 5.28 -12.08 16.54
N VAL A 91 5.08 -10.81 16.19
CA VAL A 91 3.84 -10.10 16.52
C VAL A 91 2.83 -10.36 15.42
N ASP A 92 1.80 -11.15 15.74
CA ASP A 92 0.57 -11.16 14.98
C ASP A 92 0.09 -9.71 14.88
N VAL A 93 0.00 -9.18 13.66
CA VAL A 93 -0.36 -7.78 13.44
C VAL A 93 -1.83 -7.62 13.78
N ASN A 94 -2.10 -7.45 15.08
CA ASN A 94 -3.43 -7.34 15.64
C ASN A 94 -3.95 -5.92 15.45
N VAL A 95 -4.15 -5.54 14.20
CA VAL A 95 -5.01 -4.39 13.90
C VAL A 95 -6.42 -4.86 14.20
N ASP A 96 -6.99 -4.34 15.29
CA ASP A 96 -8.34 -4.67 15.73
C ASP A 96 -9.40 -4.07 14.78
N ILE A 97 -9.49 -4.65 13.58
CA ILE A 97 -10.50 -4.41 12.55
C ILE A 97 -11.70 -5.32 12.81
N ALA A 98 -11.47 -6.51 13.35
CA ALA A 98 -12.50 -7.52 13.58
C ALA A 98 -13.56 -7.08 14.60
N SER A 99 -13.20 -6.24 15.59
CA SER A 99 -14.19 -5.68 16.52
C SER A 99 -15.02 -4.53 15.93
N LYS A 100 -14.64 -4.00 14.76
CA LYS A 100 -15.32 -2.84 14.16
C LYS A 100 -16.53 -3.27 13.35
N SER A 101 -17.46 -2.34 13.14
CA SER A 101 -18.67 -2.58 12.36
C SER A 101 -18.32 -3.00 10.93
N SER A 102 -18.58 -4.27 10.61
CA SER A 102 -18.38 -4.83 9.28
C SER A 102 -19.25 -4.15 8.22
N ALA A 103 -20.45 -3.68 8.61
CA ALA A 103 -21.33 -2.89 7.75
C ALA A 103 -20.69 -1.53 7.41
N SER A 104 -20.17 -0.82 8.42
CA SER A 104 -19.52 0.48 8.22
C SER A 104 -18.27 0.36 7.35
N ILE A 105 -17.44 -0.66 7.58
CA ILE A 105 -16.26 -0.94 6.75
C ILE A 105 -16.67 -1.33 5.32
N GLY A 106 -17.68 -2.21 5.19
CA GLY A 106 -18.16 -2.69 3.90
C GLY A 106 -18.74 -1.60 3.01
N ILE A 107 -19.26 -0.53 3.61
CA ILE A 107 -19.73 0.68 2.92
C ILE A 107 -18.58 1.66 2.67
N GLY A 108 -17.78 1.94 3.71
CA GLY A 108 -16.76 2.97 3.70
C GLY A 108 -15.57 2.67 2.79
N LYS A 109 -15.08 1.43 2.77
CA LYS A 109 -13.91 1.06 1.95
C LYS A 109 -14.17 1.24 0.44
N PRO A 110 -15.26 0.68 -0.15
CA PRO A 110 -15.56 0.93 -1.56
C PRO A 110 -15.75 2.41 -1.90
N LEU A 111 -16.40 3.17 -0.99
CA LEU A 111 -16.56 4.62 -1.15
C LEU A 111 -15.21 5.33 -1.21
N PHE A 112 -14.30 5.02 -0.28
CA PHE A 112 -12.96 5.61 -0.23
C PHE A 112 -12.20 5.46 -1.54
N TYR A 113 -12.17 4.25 -2.11
CA TYR A 113 -11.49 4.03 -3.38
C TYR A 113 -12.20 4.69 -4.56
N LYS A 114 -13.54 4.65 -4.59
CA LYS A 114 -14.32 5.26 -5.67
C LYS A 114 -14.14 6.77 -5.73
N GLN A 115 -14.09 7.45 -4.58
CA GLN A 115 -14.01 8.91 -4.55
C GLN A 115 -12.65 9.47 -4.99
N LEU A 116 -11.57 8.68 -4.93
CA LEU A 116 -10.24 9.13 -5.35
C LEU A 116 -10.18 9.52 -6.84
N ASP A 117 -11.04 8.90 -7.66
CA ASP A 117 -11.11 9.16 -9.10
C ASP A 117 -12.21 10.19 -9.46
N MET A 118 -12.75 10.92 -8.47
CA MET A 118 -13.84 11.87 -8.65
C MET A 118 -13.40 13.33 -8.45
N SER A 119 -14.20 14.27 -8.97
CA SER A 119 -14.07 15.67 -8.59
C SER A 119 -14.38 15.83 -7.09
N LEU A 120 -13.80 16.85 -6.46
CA LEU A 120 -14.03 17.12 -5.04
C LEU A 120 -15.53 17.30 -4.73
N GLU A 121 -16.26 17.98 -5.62
CA GLU A 121 -17.70 18.22 -5.46
C GLU A 121 -18.49 16.90 -5.54
N ASP A 122 -18.22 16.06 -6.54
CA ASP A 122 -18.92 14.78 -6.69
C ASP A 122 -18.56 13.80 -5.58
N ALA A 123 -17.31 13.82 -5.10
CA ALA A 123 -16.87 13.01 -3.96
C ALA A 123 -17.66 13.35 -2.69
N TYR A 124 -17.85 14.65 -2.39
CA TYR A 124 -18.66 15.06 -1.24
C TYR A 124 -20.14 14.73 -1.41
N LYS A 125 -20.71 14.91 -2.62
CA LYS A 125 -22.09 14.51 -2.91
C LYS A 125 -22.30 13.02 -2.67
N LEU A 126 -21.39 12.19 -3.18
CA LEU A 126 -21.44 10.74 -2.99
C LEU A 126 -21.32 10.37 -1.51
N ALA A 127 -20.37 10.96 -0.78
CA ALA A 127 -20.16 10.67 0.64
C ALA A 127 -21.35 11.09 1.51
N SER A 128 -22.00 12.21 1.20
CA SER A 128 -23.14 12.73 1.96
C SER A 128 -24.39 11.86 1.82
N ASN A 129 -24.56 11.15 0.69
CA ASN A 129 -25.71 10.27 0.45
C ASN A 129 -25.62 8.92 1.16
N ILE A 130 -24.46 8.60 1.74
CA ILE A 130 -24.17 7.30 2.36
C ILE A 130 -24.25 7.38 3.90
N MET A 131 -24.32 8.61 4.45
CA MET A 131 -24.39 8.89 5.88
C MET A 131 -25.79 8.72 6.45
#